data_AF-A0A7W3U2A7-F1
#
_entry.id   AF-A0A7W3U2A7-F1
#
_cell.length_a   1.000
_cell.length_b   1.000
_cell.length_c   1.000
_cell.angle_alpha   90.00
_cell.angle_beta   90.00
_cell.angle_gamma   90.00
#
_symmetry.space_group_name_H-M   'P 1'
#
loop_
_entity.id
_entity.type
_entity.pdbx_description
1 polymer ?
#
loop_
_entity_poly.entity_id
_entity_poly.type
_entity_poly.pdbx_seq_one_letter_code
_entity_poly.pdbx_strand_id
1 'polypeptide(L)'
;MGAQYYQELVFNQASELVPWCKSEAEARYIAAGVTPYQWTSRYYDRSNVLYVEGKLRVNGNDVAVTCKIARGARERYATIQIDDPSLG
;
A
#
# COMPACT_ATOMS: atom_id res chain seq x y z
N MET A 1 30.24 -3.51 -7.91
CA MET A 1 29.27 -3.09 -6.87
C MET A 1 28.28 -2.15 -7.53
N GLY A 2 27.14 -2.67 -7.99
CA GLY A 2 26.12 -1.84 -8.63
C GLY A 2 25.32 -1.13 -7.54
N ALA A 3 25.40 0.20 -7.49
CA ALA A 3 24.44 0.98 -6.73
C ALA A 3 23.06 0.74 -7.35
N GLN A 4 22.21 -0.05 -6.69
CA GLN A 4 20.79 -0.05 -7.00
C GLN A 4 20.28 1.36 -6.68
N TYR A 5 20.16 2.19 -7.72
CA TYR A 5 19.39 3.42 -7.64
C TYR A 5 17.95 2.98 -7.40
N TYR A 6 17.53 2.97 -6.14
CA TYR A 6 16.10 2.92 -5.80
C TYR A 6 15.53 4.25 -6.31
N GLN A 7 15.00 4.23 -7.54
CA GLN A 7 14.31 5.41 -8.07
C GLN A 7 13.06 5.58 -7.22
N GLU A 8 13.11 6.62 -6.38
CA GLU A 8 12.00 6.99 -5.52
C GLU A 8 10.74 7.18 -6.38
N LEU A 9 9.71 6.36 -6.14
CA LEU A 9 8.50 6.40 -6.93
C LEU A 9 7.79 7.75 -6.71
N VAL A 10 7.40 8.40 -7.80
CA VAL A 10 6.57 9.61 -7.77
C VAL A 10 5.20 9.25 -8.29
N PHE A 11 4.17 9.49 -7.50
CA PHE A 11 2.80 9.10 -7.83
C PHE A 11 2.03 10.28 -8.40
N ASN A 12 1.65 10.18 -9.67
CA ASN A 12 0.83 11.18 -10.36
C ASN A 12 -0.62 10.73 -10.51
N GLN A 13 -0.91 9.43 -10.41
CA GLN A 13 -2.24 8.83 -10.56
C GLN A 13 -2.48 7.79 -9.47
N ALA A 14 -3.72 7.64 -8.98
CA ALA A 14 -3.99 6.67 -7.92
C ALA A 14 -3.80 5.21 -8.36
N SER A 15 -3.91 4.91 -9.65
CA SER A 15 -3.58 3.58 -10.21
C SER A 15 -2.11 3.20 -10.00
N GLU A 16 -1.19 4.18 -10.00
CA GLU A 16 0.24 3.97 -9.75
C GLU A 16 0.49 3.64 -8.27
N LEU A 17 -0.35 4.13 -7.36
CA LEU A 17 -0.27 3.87 -5.92
C LEU A 17 -0.70 2.43 -5.55
N VAL A 18 -1.53 1.78 -6.38
CA VAL A 18 -2.05 0.43 -6.12
C VAL A 18 -0.95 -0.61 -5.87
N PRO A 19 0.04 -0.80 -6.77
CA PRO A 19 1.10 -1.79 -6.55
C PRO A 19 1.96 -1.48 -5.34
N TRP A 20 2.24 -0.20 -5.06
CA TRP A 20 2.97 0.22 -3.86
C TRP A 20 2.20 -0.13 -2.59
N CYS A 21 0.91 0.21 -2.55
CA CYS A 21 0.04 -0.04 -1.41
C CYS A 21 -0.07 -1.53 -1.08
N LYS A 22 -0.20 -2.37 -2.13
CA LYS A 22 -0.22 -3.81 -1.99
C LYS A 22 1.10 -4.33 -1.41
N SER A 23 2.24 -3.94 -1.99
CA SER A 23 3.57 -4.41 -1.56
C SER A 23 3.86 -4.05 -0.10
N GLU A 24 3.56 -2.80 0.30
CA GLU A 24 3.77 -2.35 1.68
C GLU A 24 2.89 -3.11 2.67
N ALA A 25 1.62 -3.37 2.31
CA ALA A 25 0.72 -4.16 3.15
C ALA A 25 1.21 -5.60 3.28
N GLU A 26 1.55 -6.26 2.16
CA GLU A 26 2.07 -7.63 2.16
C GLU A 26 3.37 -7.76 2.96
N ALA A 27 4.28 -6.79 2.84
CA ALA A 27 5.55 -6.78 3.57
C ALA A 27 5.35 -6.78 5.10
N ARG A 28 4.33 -6.07 5.62
CA ARG A 28 4.01 -6.07 7.06
C ARG A 28 3.61 -7.47 7.56
N TYR A 29 2.79 -8.18 6.78
CA TYR A 29 2.36 -9.54 7.14
C TYR A 29 3.47 -10.57 6.95
N ILE A 30 4.23 -10.48 5.86
CA ILE A 30 5.37 -11.37 5.60
C ILE A 30 6.41 -11.24 6.72
N ALA A 31 6.68 -10.02 7.19
CA ALA A 31 7.57 -9.79 8.33
C ALA A 31 7.05 -10.42 9.64
N ALA A 32 5.74 -10.53 9.79
CA ALA A 32 5.08 -11.24 10.91
C ALA A 32 4.97 -12.76 10.69
N GLY A 33 5.53 -13.30 9.59
CA GLY A 33 5.45 -14.72 9.25
C GLY A 33 4.09 -15.17 8.71
N VAL A 34 3.26 -14.23 8.28
CA VAL A 34 1.93 -14.51 7.73
C VAL A 34 1.90 -14.24 6.24
N THR A 35 1.43 -15.20 5.45
CA THR A 35 1.33 -15.07 4.00
C THR A 35 -0.09 -14.64 3.60
N PRO A 36 -0.29 -13.40 3.12
CA PRO A 36 -1.54 -13.01 2.52
C PRO A 36 -1.75 -13.74 1.18
N TYR A 37 -3.01 -14.03 0.83
CA TYR A 37 -3.30 -14.84 -0.36
C TYR A 37 -4.28 -14.18 -1.35
N GLN A 38 -4.94 -13.08 -0.97
CA GLN A 38 -5.82 -12.37 -1.87
C GLN A 38 -5.78 -10.87 -1.58
N TRP A 39 -5.62 -10.09 -2.63
CA TRP A 39 -5.68 -8.63 -2.62
C TRP A 39 -6.78 -8.17 -3.56
N THR A 40 -7.68 -7.33 -3.06
CA THR A 40 -8.59 -6.55 -3.89
C THR A 40 -8.43 -5.08 -3.54
N SER A 41 -8.60 -4.19 -4.52
CA SER A 41 -8.44 -2.76 -4.29
C SER A 41 -9.32 -1.94 -5.20
N ARG A 42 -9.75 -0.80 -4.69
CA ARG A 42 -10.25 0.32 -5.49
C ARG A 42 -9.34 1.51 -5.29
N TYR A 43 -9.22 2.33 -6.32
CA TYR A 43 -8.44 3.56 -6.26
C TYR A 43 -9.32 4.71 -6.74
N TYR A 44 -9.09 5.89 -6.18
CA TYR A 44 -9.78 7.10 -6.57
C TYR A 44 -8.94 8.33 -6.22
N ASP A 45 -9.24 9.41 -6.91
CA ASP A 45 -8.61 10.70 -6.68
C ASP A 45 -9.62 11.58 -5.92
N ARG A 46 -9.19 12.23 -4.85
CA ARG A 46 -9.98 13.28 -4.18
C ARG A 46 -9.12 14.54 -4.07
N SER A 47 -9.46 15.54 -4.88
CA SER A 47 -8.72 16.80 -5.01
C SER A 47 -7.26 16.54 -5.41
N ASN A 48 -6.28 16.94 -4.58
CA ASN A 48 -4.86 16.69 -4.80
C ASN A 48 -4.42 15.30 -4.31
N VAL A 49 -5.22 14.60 -3.49
CA VAL A 49 -4.78 13.38 -2.82
C VAL A 49 -5.26 12.15 -3.59
N LEU A 50 -4.34 11.23 -3.82
CA LEU A 50 -4.56 9.92 -4.40
C LEU A 50 -4.88 8.93 -3.27
N TYR A 51 -5.92 8.13 -3.44
CA TYR A 51 -6.37 7.13 -2.47
C TYR A 51 -6.39 5.75 -3.09
N VAL A 52 -5.94 4.77 -2.32
CA VAL A 52 -6.14 3.34 -2.58
C VAL A 52 -6.77 2.73 -1.34
N GLU A 53 -7.92 2.11 -1.52
CA GLU A 53 -8.58 1.31 -0.50
C GLU A 53 -8.52 -0.14 -0.94
N GLY A 54 -7.68 -0.88 -0.23
CA GLY A 54 -7.41 -2.28 -0.41
C GLY A 54 -8.07 -3.14 0.65
N LYS A 55 -8.21 -4.42 0.31
CA LYS A 55 -8.65 -5.46 1.21
C LYS A 55 -7.73 -6.65 1.02
N LEU A 56 -7.03 -7.02 2.09
CA LEU A 56 -6.05 -8.11 2.10
C LEU A 56 -6.61 -9.28 2.92
N ARG A 57 -6.65 -10.48 2.33
CA ARG A 57 -7.03 -11.69 3.06
C ARG A 57 -5.83 -12.32 3.73
N VAL A 58 -5.94 -12.48 5.05
CA VAL A 58 -4.88 -12.94 5.94
C VAL A 58 -5.50 -13.94 6.93
N ASN A 59 -5.02 -15.19 6.96
CA ASN A 59 -5.52 -16.22 7.87
C ASN A 59 -7.05 -16.41 7.88
N GLY A 60 -7.71 -16.21 6.74
CA GLY A 60 -9.17 -16.28 6.61
C GLY A 60 -9.92 -14.99 6.96
N ASN A 61 -9.24 -14.01 7.54
CA ASN A 61 -9.76 -12.69 7.85
C ASN A 61 -9.53 -11.70 6.71
N ASP A 62 -10.34 -10.66 6.74
CA ASP A 62 -10.47 -9.64 5.72
C ASP A 62 -10.00 -8.31 6.29
N VAL A 63 -8.78 -7.90 5.95
CA VAL A 63 -8.14 -6.71 6.51
C VAL A 63 -8.32 -5.52 5.58
N ALA A 64 -8.78 -4.39 6.09
CA ALA A 64 -8.84 -3.14 5.34
C ALA A 64 -7.47 -2.45 5.33
N VAL A 65 -7.03 -2.05 4.14
CA VAL A 65 -5.79 -1.30 3.92
C VAL A 65 -6.15 0.01 3.24
N THR A 66 -5.70 1.14 3.77
CA THR A 66 -5.87 2.45 3.15
C THR A 66 -4.51 3.08 2.92
N CYS A 67 -4.22 3.40 1.66
CA CYS A 67 -3.04 4.16 1.29
C CYS A 67 -3.45 5.51 0.71
N LYS A 68 -2.69 6.55 1.06
CA LYS A 68 -2.91 7.89 0.53
C LYS A 68 -1.60 8.64 0.33
N ILE A 69 -1.57 9.47 -0.71
CA ILE A 69 -0.43 10.34 -1.03
C ILE A 69 -0.89 11.58 -1.78
N ALA A 70 -0.18 12.70 -1.63
CA ALA A 70 -0.40 13.87 -2.47
C ALA A 70 0.08 13.60 -3.92
N ARG A 71 -0.65 14.12 -4.90
CA ARG A 71 -0.28 13.99 -6.32
C ARG A 71 1.07 14.66 -6.58
N GLY A 72 1.94 13.95 -7.30
CA GLY A 72 3.31 14.38 -7.58
C GLY A 72 4.27 14.23 -6.39
N ALA A 73 3.81 13.68 -5.26
CA ALA A 73 4.69 13.40 -4.14
C ALA A 73 5.43 12.06 -4.32
N ARG A 74 6.55 11.99 -3.62
CA ARG A 74 7.45 10.82 -3.57
C ARG A 74 6.93 9.79 -2.58
N GLU A 75 7.27 8.52 -2.79
CA GLU A 75 6.82 7.37 -1.98
C GLU A 75 7.03 7.53 -0.48
N ARG A 76 8.11 8.17 -0.05
CA ARG A 76 8.39 8.41 1.38
C ARG A 76 7.35 9.27 2.09
N TYR A 77 6.52 10.00 1.34
CA TYR A 77 5.43 10.81 1.87
C TYR A 77 4.08 10.08 1.81
N ALA A 78 4.03 8.88 1.24
CA ALA A 78 2.84 8.06 1.25
C ALA A 78 2.56 7.57 2.66
N THR A 79 1.29 7.49 3.01
CA THR A 79 0.83 6.91 4.28
C THR A 79 0.10 5.62 3.98
N ILE A 80 0.40 4.57 4.75
CA ILE A 80 -0.35 3.32 4.78
C ILE A 80 -0.99 3.15 6.16
N GLN A 81 -2.26 2.81 6.18
CA GLN A 81 -3.01 2.41 7.37
C GLN A 81 -3.54 1.01 7.13
N ILE A 82 -3.27 0.11 8.06
CA ILE A 82 -3.78 -1.27 8.05
C ILE A 82 -4.69 -1.39 9.27
N ASP A 83 -5.97 -1.59 9.03
CA ASP A 83 -6.97 -1.78 10.08
C ASP A 83 -7.04 -3.27 10.42
N ASP A 84 -6.05 -3.72 11.19
CA ASP A 84 -5.98 -5.09 11.66
C ASP A 84 -5.64 -5.12 13.17
N PRO A 85 -6.52 -5.68 14.02
CA PRO A 85 -6.29 -5.73 15.45
C PRO A 85 -5.23 -6.75 15.86
N SER A 86 -4.76 -7.63 14.95
CA SER A 86 -3.72 -8.62 15.24
C SER A 86 -2.30 -8.12 14.98
N LEU A 87 -2.16 -6.95 14.35
CA LEU A 87 -0.91 -6.19 14.22
C LEU A 87 -0.70 -5.14 15.32
N GLY A 88 -1.60 -5.07 16.31
CA GLY A 88 -1.59 -4.12 17.43
C GLY A 88 -1.02 -4.68 18.73
#